data_AF-A0A2V9SYY7-F1
#
_entry.id   AF-A0A2V9SYY7-F1
#
_cell.length_a   1.000
_cell.length_b   1.000
_cell.length_c   1.000
_cell.angle_alpha   90.00
_cell.angle_beta   90.00
_cell.angle_gamma   90.00
#
_symmetry.space_group_name_H-M   'P 1'
#
loop_
_entity.id
_entity.type
_entity.pdbx_description
1 polymer ?
#
loop_
_entity_poly.entity_id
_entity_poly.type
_entity_poly.pdbx_seq_one_letter_code
_entity_poly.pdbx_strand_id
1 'polypeptide(L)'
;MFVPLKRLRQRSSLKGLAIRSSMNSWWAVSGSRREESKMKALRYGAWVVVLAIAGLVHVQSAKTQEAGRVSDRERLIGAWHLEHIDSPQPEGKPSNIPQPKGMLIYTRDGHMSVQLMYPKSANNQSNEYVQDGYEASFGSYEMDEVKHMLTHHVQGSITRDLLVGKDLPRVYQFTADRKLVIQSARPDEHWSVTWEHY
;
A
#
# COMPACT_ATOMS: atom_id res chain seq x y z
N MET A 1 -103.54 19.88 54.38
CA MET A 1 -104.40 19.37 53.29
C MET A 1 -103.96 17.94 53.00
N PHE A 2 -104.79 16.99 53.44
CA PHE A 2 -104.91 15.57 53.08
C PHE A 2 -104.68 15.33 51.56
N VAL A 3 -104.15 14.25 50.96
CA VAL A 3 -104.25 12.76 51.05
C VAL A 3 -103.10 12.21 50.08
N PRO A 4 -102.90 10.91 49.71
CA PRO A 4 -102.08 9.94 50.45
C PRO A 4 -101.25 8.88 49.61
N LEU A 5 -100.61 7.97 50.37
CA LEU A 5 -100.52 6.49 50.26
C LEU A 5 -100.14 5.73 48.97
N LYS A 6 -99.38 4.63 49.25
CA LYS A 6 -99.46 3.24 48.69
C LYS A 6 -98.77 3.00 47.34
N ARG A 7 -98.19 1.84 47.03
CA ARG A 7 -97.75 0.60 47.72
C ARG A 7 -97.20 -0.31 46.59
N LEU A 8 -96.48 -1.36 46.98
CA LEU A 8 -96.46 -2.72 46.36
C LEU A 8 -95.65 -2.91 45.05
N ARG A 9 -94.59 -3.74 45.15
CA ARG A 9 -94.47 -5.14 44.63
C ARG A 9 -94.22 -5.17 43.10
N GLN A 10 -93.36 -6.01 42.53
CA GLN A 10 -93.08 -7.40 42.84
C GLN A 10 -91.88 -7.87 41.99
N ARG A 11 -91.12 -8.86 42.52
CA ARG A 11 -90.61 -10.11 41.86
C ARG A 11 -89.92 -10.00 40.49
N SER A 12 -88.83 -10.71 40.18
CA SER A 12 -88.28 -11.95 40.73
C SER A 12 -87.05 -12.39 39.93
N SER A 13 -86.14 -13.14 40.59
CA SER A 13 -85.54 -14.41 40.11
C SER A 13 -84.56 -14.37 38.92
N LEU A 14 -83.43 -15.10 38.86
CA LEU A 14 -82.70 -16.02 39.76
C LEU A 14 -81.31 -16.22 39.10
N LYS A 15 -80.28 -16.27 39.96
CA LYS A 15 -79.11 -17.19 39.99
C LYS A 15 -78.19 -17.36 38.76
N GLY A 16 -76.92 -17.09 39.03
CA GLY A 16 -75.74 -17.68 38.38
C GLY A 16 -74.46 -17.37 39.15
N LEU A 17 -74.17 -18.18 40.18
CA LEU A 17 -72.88 -18.32 40.90
C LEU A 17 -71.78 -18.72 39.87
N ALA A 18 -70.48 -18.51 39.96
CA ALA A 18 -69.48 -18.19 41.00
C ALA A 18 -68.16 -17.96 40.21
N ILE A 19 -67.07 -17.26 40.61
CA ILE A 19 -66.15 -17.49 41.73
C ILE A 19 -65.01 -16.44 41.55
N ARG A 20 -64.65 -15.76 42.66
CA ARG A 20 -63.33 -15.21 43.10
C ARG A 20 -62.57 -14.27 42.13
N SER A 21 -62.02 -13.12 42.52
CA SER A 21 -61.45 -12.68 43.80
C SER A 21 -61.20 -11.15 43.78
N SER A 22 -61.57 -10.47 44.88
CA SER A 22 -60.92 -9.28 45.50
C SER A 22 -60.59 -8.07 44.60
N MET A 23 -61.35 -6.97 44.52
CA MET A 23 -61.79 -5.99 45.54
C MET A 23 -60.66 -5.30 46.35
N ASN A 24 -60.39 -4.03 45.98
CA ASN A 24 -60.38 -2.80 46.81
C ASN A 24 -59.27 -1.85 46.33
N SER A 25 -59.54 -0.82 45.52
CA SER A 25 -60.25 0.44 45.82
C SER A 25 -59.35 1.48 46.49
N TRP A 26 -59.02 2.57 45.79
CA TRP A 26 -59.45 3.95 46.13
C TRP A 26 -58.65 5.02 45.40
N TRP A 27 -59.41 5.99 44.92
CA TRP A 27 -58.99 7.24 44.32
C TRP A 27 -58.48 8.18 45.41
N ALA A 28 -57.40 8.92 45.14
CA ALA A 28 -57.31 10.34 45.50
C ALA A 28 -55.99 10.97 45.01
N VAL A 29 -56.18 12.02 44.21
CA VAL A 29 -55.52 13.32 44.31
C VAL A 29 -54.10 13.45 43.73
N SER A 30 -54.10 14.34 42.73
CA SER A 30 -53.03 15.04 42.05
C SER A 30 -51.91 15.61 42.94
N GLY A 31 -50.70 15.60 42.38
CA GLY A 31 -49.79 16.74 42.50
C GLY A 31 -48.44 16.50 43.16
N SER A 32 -47.46 15.99 42.39
CA SER A 32 -46.06 16.44 42.40
C SER A 32 -45.15 15.44 41.64
N ARG A 33 -45.32 15.37 40.32
CA ARG A 33 -44.40 14.60 39.45
C ARG A 33 -43.68 15.55 38.50
N ARG A 34 -42.85 16.45 39.04
CA ARG A 34 -42.05 17.39 38.22
C ARG A 34 -40.64 17.66 38.75
N GLU A 35 -40.00 16.73 39.45
CA GLU A 35 -38.59 16.93 39.86
C GLU A 35 -37.61 15.77 39.69
N GLU A 36 -38.03 14.53 39.42
CA GLU A 36 -37.06 13.42 39.34
C GLU A 36 -36.42 13.17 37.96
N SER A 37 -36.81 13.90 36.91
CA SER A 37 -36.38 13.56 35.55
C SER A 37 -35.06 14.21 35.10
N LYS A 38 -34.38 14.98 35.94
CA LYS A 38 -33.18 15.74 35.53
C LYS A 38 -31.84 15.19 36.03
N MET A 39 -31.81 14.19 36.90
CA MET A 39 -30.56 13.68 37.49
C MET A 39 -30.11 12.28 37.02
N LYS A 40 -30.40 11.90 35.76
CA LYS A 40 -29.79 10.70 35.15
C LYS A 40 -29.15 10.93 33.78
N ALA A 41 -29.40 12.09 33.15
CA ALA A 41 -28.84 12.41 31.84
C ALA A 41 -27.41 12.97 31.89
N LEU A 42 -26.89 13.34 33.08
CA LEU A 42 -25.62 14.05 33.20
C LEU A 42 -24.38 13.16 33.46
N ARG A 43 -24.54 11.83 33.60
CA ARG A 43 -23.40 10.93 33.91
C ARG A 43 -22.88 10.12 32.71
N TYR A 44 -23.52 10.21 31.54
CA TYR A 44 -23.10 9.48 30.34
C TYR A 44 -22.50 10.37 29.23
N GLY A 45 -22.49 11.69 29.39
CA GLY A 45 -21.92 12.61 28.40
C GLY A 45 -20.40 12.79 28.48
N ALA A 46 -19.75 12.41 29.58
CA ALA A 46 -18.34 12.71 29.82
C ALA A 46 -17.36 11.62 29.33
N TRP A 47 -17.83 10.45 28.92
CA TRP A 47 -16.96 9.33 28.47
C TRP A 47 -16.88 9.15 26.95
N VAL A 48 -17.66 9.90 26.15
CA VAL A 48 -17.59 9.81 24.67
C VAL A 48 -16.61 10.83 24.08
N VAL A 49 -16.25 11.89 24.79
CA VAL A 49 -15.33 12.93 24.26
C VAL A 49 -13.86 12.55 24.41
N VAL A 50 -13.49 11.70 25.37
CA VAL A 50 -12.07 11.29 25.58
C VAL A 50 -11.61 10.23 24.55
N LEU A 51 -12.52 9.42 23.99
CA LEU A 51 -12.18 8.45 22.95
C LEU A 51 -12.08 9.05 21.53
N ALA A 52 -12.60 10.26 21.31
CA ALA A 52 -12.49 10.94 20.03
C ALA A 52 -11.10 11.57 19.80
N ILE A 53 -10.31 11.82 20.85
CA ILE A 53 -8.99 12.45 20.74
C ILE A 53 -7.87 11.41 20.64
N ALA A 54 -8.04 10.21 21.23
CA ALA A 54 -7.03 9.16 21.12
C ALA A 54 -6.96 8.51 19.71
N GLY A 55 -8.06 8.50 18.96
CA GLY A 55 -8.10 7.96 17.59
C GLY A 55 -7.48 8.86 16.52
N LEU A 56 -7.33 10.16 16.79
CA LEU A 56 -6.78 11.13 15.84
C LEU A 56 -5.25 11.19 15.83
N VAL A 57 -4.58 10.72 16.89
CA VAL A 57 -3.11 10.82 17.01
C VAL A 57 -2.38 9.68 16.28
N HIS A 58 -3.05 8.56 15.97
CA HIS A 58 -2.40 7.43 15.28
C HIS A 58 -2.43 7.51 13.74
N VAL A 59 -3.26 8.37 13.15
CA VAL A 59 -3.38 8.47 11.67
C VAL A 59 -2.38 9.47 11.06
N GLN A 60 -1.80 10.37 11.86
CA GLN A 60 -0.87 11.39 11.35
C GLN A 60 0.58 10.92 11.20
N SER A 61 0.96 9.78 11.80
CA SER A 61 2.36 9.32 11.74
C SER A 61 2.77 8.73 10.39
N ALA A 62 1.80 8.26 9.59
CA ALA A 62 2.08 7.68 8.27
C ALA A 62 2.36 8.73 7.18
N LYS A 63 1.91 9.98 7.35
CA LYS A 63 2.01 11.01 6.31
C LYS A 63 3.29 11.86 6.38
N THR A 64 4.10 11.68 7.41
CA THR A 64 5.28 12.53 7.68
C THR A 64 6.61 11.86 7.31
N GLN A 65 6.62 10.55 7.03
CA GLN A 65 7.86 9.83 6.65
C GLN A 65 8.25 9.94 5.17
N GLU A 66 7.40 10.51 4.32
CA GLU A 66 7.65 10.60 2.87
C GLU A 66 8.40 11.89 2.47
N ALA A 67 8.32 12.95 3.27
CA ALA A 67 8.88 14.26 2.95
C ALA A 67 10.41 14.40 3.17
N GLY A 68 11.10 13.33 3.59
CA GLY A 68 12.53 13.34 3.94
C GLY A 68 13.39 12.29 3.25
N ARG A 69 12.83 11.44 2.37
CA ARG A 69 13.61 10.49 1.56
C ARG A 69 13.84 11.09 0.18
N VAL A 70 15.10 11.10 -0.26
CA VAL A 70 15.45 11.35 -1.66
C VAL A 70 14.75 10.27 -2.50
N SER A 71 13.98 10.67 -3.52
CA SER A 71 13.28 9.71 -4.37
C SER A 71 14.26 8.79 -5.08
N ASP A 72 13.83 7.59 -5.44
CA ASP A 72 14.71 6.65 -6.13
C ASP A 72 15.14 7.21 -7.50
N ARG A 73 14.27 8.01 -8.16
CA ARG A 73 14.65 8.73 -9.37
C ARG A 73 15.83 9.67 -9.17
N GLU A 74 15.87 10.42 -8.07
CA GLU A 74 16.99 11.34 -7.80
C GLU A 74 18.25 10.58 -7.37
N ARG A 75 18.10 9.45 -6.67
CA ARG A 75 19.22 8.55 -6.33
C ARG A 75 19.84 7.89 -7.56
N LEU A 76 19.07 7.69 -8.63
CA LEU A 76 19.52 7.07 -9.88
C LEU A 76 20.44 7.98 -10.71
N ILE A 77 20.25 9.30 -10.62
CA ILE A 77 20.96 10.28 -11.45
C ILE A 77 22.45 10.28 -11.11
N GLY A 78 23.30 10.12 -12.12
CA GLY A 78 24.74 10.12 -11.96
C GLY A 78 25.43 9.20 -12.93
N ALA A 79 26.74 9.09 -12.74
CA ALA A 79 27.55 8.08 -13.41
C ALA A 79 27.83 6.95 -12.40
N TRP A 80 27.83 5.74 -12.90
CA TRP A 80 28.04 4.53 -12.15
C TRP A 80 29.12 3.70 -12.83
N HIS A 81 30.04 3.14 -12.06
CA HIS A 81 31.00 2.17 -12.57
C HIS A 81 30.53 0.75 -12.27
N LEU A 82 30.85 -0.16 -13.17
CA LEU A 82 30.55 -1.56 -12.98
C LEU A 82 31.35 -2.11 -11.79
N GLU A 83 30.68 -2.74 -10.84
CA GLU A 83 31.32 -3.51 -9.77
C GLU A 83 31.34 -5.01 -10.15
N HIS A 84 30.19 -5.56 -10.52
CA HIS A 84 30.05 -6.99 -10.73
C HIS A 84 28.89 -7.34 -11.66
N ILE A 85 29.08 -8.37 -12.49
CA ILE A 85 28.03 -9.06 -13.23
C ILE A 85 27.92 -10.47 -12.67
N ASP A 86 26.73 -10.81 -12.18
CA ASP A 86 26.31 -12.18 -11.92
C ASP A 86 25.53 -12.68 -13.15
N SER A 87 25.92 -13.83 -13.68
CA SER A 87 25.24 -14.47 -14.80
C SER A 87 25.30 -15.97 -14.59
N PRO A 88 24.16 -16.64 -14.38
CA PRO A 88 24.15 -18.05 -14.09
C PRO A 88 24.72 -18.83 -15.27
N GLN A 89 25.67 -19.70 -14.95
CA GLN A 89 26.21 -20.66 -15.90
C GLN A 89 25.37 -21.93 -15.89
N PRO A 90 25.41 -22.72 -16.97
CA PRO A 90 24.98 -24.12 -16.91
C PRO A 90 25.66 -24.80 -15.71
N GLU A 91 24.87 -25.48 -14.88
CA GLU A 91 25.29 -25.97 -13.56
C GLU A 91 26.67 -26.65 -13.58
N GLY A 92 27.51 -26.29 -12.60
CA GLY A 92 28.76 -27.00 -12.28
C GLY A 92 30.05 -26.40 -12.83
N LYS A 93 30.03 -25.23 -13.49
CA LYS A 93 31.25 -24.51 -13.90
C LYS A 93 31.36 -23.15 -13.20
N PRO A 94 32.51 -22.82 -12.59
CA PRO A 94 32.78 -21.47 -12.14
C PRO A 94 32.82 -20.52 -13.34
N SER A 95 32.26 -19.31 -13.18
CA SER A 95 32.43 -18.26 -14.19
C SER A 95 33.87 -17.77 -14.20
N ASN A 96 34.69 -18.42 -15.02
CA ASN A 96 36.04 -17.97 -15.36
C ASN A 96 36.03 -16.82 -16.39
N ILE A 97 34.86 -16.25 -16.71
CA ILE A 97 34.80 -15.06 -17.57
C ILE A 97 35.23 -13.88 -16.70
N PRO A 98 36.35 -13.20 -17.01
CA PRO A 98 36.76 -12.08 -16.20
C PRO A 98 35.78 -10.92 -16.39
N GLN A 99 35.52 -10.20 -15.30
CA GLN A 99 34.54 -9.11 -15.26
C GLN A 99 34.92 -8.01 -16.26
N PRO A 100 33.97 -7.50 -17.04
CA PRO A 100 34.23 -6.36 -17.92
C PRO A 100 34.51 -5.10 -17.09
N LYS A 101 35.01 -4.07 -17.75
CA LYS A 101 34.97 -2.69 -17.23
C LYS A 101 33.75 -2.01 -17.82
N GLY A 102 33.02 -1.24 -17.03
CA GLY A 102 31.79 -0.64 -17.53
C GLY A 102 31.42 0.65 -16.86
N MET A 103 30.59 1.41 -17.55
CA MET A 103 29.97 2.64 -17.07
C MET A 103 28.50 2.67 -17.47
N LEU A 104 27.68 3.14 -16.54
CA LEU A 104 26.26 3.40 -16.72
C LEU A 104 25.99 4.84 -16.28
N ILE A 105 25.27 5.59 -17.10
CA ILE A 105 24.92 6.99 -16.81
C ILE A 105 23.41 7.13 -16.87
N TYR A 106 22.85 7.82 -15.87
CA TYR A 106 21.49 8.35 -15.91
C TYR A 106 21.52 9.86 -15.72
N THR A 107 20.75 10.55 -16.54
CA THR A 107 20.66 12.01 -16.55
C THR A 107 19.29 12.47 -16.10
N ARG A 108 19.23 13.64 -15.46
CA ARG A 108 17.98 14.13 -14.85
C ARG A 108 16.88 14.39 -15.88
N ASP A 109 17.27 14.70 -17.12
CA ASP A 109 16.38 14.94 -18.27
C ASP A 109 15.87 13.65 -18.94
N GLY A 110 16.20 12.47 -18.39
CA GLY A 110 15.58 11.21 -18.79
C GLY A 110 16.38 10.38 -19.80
N HIS A 111 17.68 10.65 -19.98
CA HIS A 111 18.54 9.86 -20.86
C HIS A 111 19.45 8.91 -20.08
N MET A 112 19.79 7.81 -20.72
CA MET A 112 20.71 6.82 -20.20
C MET A 112 21.70 6.34 -21.26
N SER A 113 22.85 5.86 -20.80
CA SER A 113 23.80 5.13 -21.63
C SER A 113 24.53 4.09 -20.81
N VAL A 114 24.73 2.91 -21.38
CA VAL A 114 25.53 1.83 -20.80
C VAL A 114 26.62 1.42 -21.77
N GLN A 115 27.82 1.17 -21.24
CA GLN A 115 28.94 0.65 -22.01
C GLN A 115 29.71 -0.37 -21.16
N LEU A 116 29.96 -1.56 -21.71
CA LEU A 116 30.80 -2.59 -21.09
C LEU A 116 31.87 -3.04 -22.07
N MET A 117 33.12 -3.10 -21.59
CA MET A 117 34.26 -3.62 -22.33
C MET A 117 34.76 -4.89 -21.66
N TYR A 118 34.56 -6.01 -22.34
CA TYR A 118 35.08 -7.30 -21.90
C TYR A 118 36.61 -7.34 -22.08
N PRO A 119 37.31 -8.11 -21.23
CA PRO A 119 38.74 -8.35 -21.39
C PRO A 119 39.01 -9.10 -22.70
N LYS A 120 40.21 -8.92 -23.27
CA LYS A 120 40.63 -9.56 -24.54
C LYS A 120 40.39 -11.07 -24.58
N SER A 121 40.51 -11.76 -23.44
CA SER A 121 40.26 -13.21 -23.32
C SER A 121 38.80 -13.60 -23.56
N ALA A 122 37.86 -12.65 -23.53
CA ALA A 122 36.43 -12.81 -23.75
C ALA A 122 35.91 -11.95 -24.92
N ASN A 123 36.79 -11.42 -25.78
CA ASN A 123 36.40 -10.56 -26.91
C ASN A 123 35.64 -11.29 -28.03
N ASN A 124 35.56 -12.62 -28.00
CA ASN A 124 34.74 -13.40 -28.91
C ASN A 124 33.28 -13.54 -28.46
N GLN A 125 32.91 -12.96 -27.31
CA GLN A 125 31.54 -12.98 -26.83
C GLN A 125 30.66 -12.03 -27.65
N SER A 126 29.63 -12.58 -28.28
CA SER A 126 28.56 -11.82 -28.91
C SER A 126 27.21 -12.43 -28.54
N ASN A 127 26.23 -11.59 -28.23
CA ASN A 127 24.86 -11.98 -27.92
C ASN A 127 23.92 -10.83 -28.32
N GLU A 128 22.70 -10.75 -27.74
CA GLU A 128 21.77 -9.69 -28.09
C GLU A 128 22.23 -8.27 -27.68
N TYR A 129 23.08 -8.17 -26.64
CA TYR A 129 23.59 -6.93 -26.06
C TYR A 129 25.05 -6.63 -26.48
N VAL A 130 25.86 -7.67 -26.63
CA VAL A 130 27.31 -7.60 -26.83
C VAL A 130 27.66 -7.91 -28.29
N GLN A 131 28.55 -7.11 -28.88
CA GLN A 131 29.20 -7.42 -30.14
C GLN A 131 30.72 -7.33 -29.98
N ASP A 132 31.42 -8.41 -30.35
CA ASP A 132 32.89 -8.50 -30.28
C ASP A 132 33.49 -8.09 -28.92
N GLY A 133 32.84 -8.51 -27.83
CA GLY A 133 33.26 -8.19 -26.46
C GLY A 133 33.00 -6.76 -26.02
N TYR A 134 32.16 -6.02 -26.75
CA TYR A 134 31.74 -4.69 -26.36
C TYR A 134 30.22 -4.59 -26.33
N GLU A 135 29.68 -4.10 -25.22
CA GLU A 135 28.28 -3.70 -25.09
C GLU A 135 28.23 -2.18 -25.12
N ALA A 136 27.33 -1.64 -25.95
CA ALA A 136 26.99 -0.23 -25.88
C ALA A 136 25.54 -0.05 -26.30
N SER A 137 24.78 0.66 -25.47
CA SER A 137 23.47 1.18 -25.86
C SER A 137 23.17 2.50 -25.15
N PHE A 138 22.31 3.31 -25.76
CA PHE A 138 21.85 4.58 -25.21
C PHE A 138 20.41 4.87 -25.65
N GLY A 139 19.75 5.73 -24.90
CA GLY A 139 18.40 6.18 -25.19
C GLY A 139 17.76 6.90 -24.02
N SER A 140 16.43 6.84 -23.94
CA SER A 140 15.69 7.37 -22.79
C SER A 140 15.39 6.28 -21.77
N TYR A 141 14.95 6.67 -20.57
CA TYR A 141 14.47 5.74 -19.57
C TYR A 141 13.22 6.23 -18.85
N GLU A 142 12.44 5.28 -18.39
CA GLU A 142 11.29 5.49 -17.51
C GLU A 142 11.43 4.65 -16.23
N MET A 143 10.89 5.15 -15.13
CA MET A 143 11.04 4.53 -13.81
C MET A 143 9.69 4.48 -13.10
N ASP A 144 9.31 3.29 -12.64
CA ASP A 144 8.15 3.04 -11.78
C ASP A 144 8.68 2.69 -10.38
N GLU A 145 8.71 3.69 -9.50
CA GLU A 145 9.24 3.54 -8.14
C GLU A 145 8.40 2.60 -7.26
N VAL A 146 7.11 2.43 -7.58
CA VAL A 146 6.20 1.55 -6.81
C VAL A 146 6.48 0.09 -7.14
N LYS A 147 6.75 -0.22 -8.42
CA LYS A 147 7.06 -1.57 -8.88
C LYS A 147 8.55 -1.91 -8.85
N HIS A 148 9.41 -0.95 -8.51
CA HIS A 148 10.86 -1.06 -8.62
C HIS A 148 11.32 -1.47 -10.02
N MET A 149 10.71 -0.83 -11.03
CA MET A 149 10.98 -1.11 -12.44
C MET A 149 11.65 0.09 -13.12
N LEU A 150 12.62 -0.22 -13.98
CA LEU A 150 13.34 0.71 -14.82
C LEU A 150 13.27 0.19 -16.26
N THR A 151 12.76 0.99 -17.19
CA THR A 151 12.67 0.61 -18.60
C THR A 151 13.62 1.47 -19.40
N HIS A 152 14.55 0.85 -20.13
CA HIS A 152 15.37 1.56 -21.10
C HIS A 152 14.71 1.48 -22.47
N HIS A 153 14.52 2.64 -23.11
CA HIS A 153 14.02 2.76 -24.47
C HIS A 153 15.21 2.95 -25.41
N VAL A 154 15.63 1.87 -26.07
CA VAL A 154 16.89 1.85 -26.80
C VAL A 154 16.79 2.66 -28.10
N GLN A 155 17.57 3.73 -28.22
CA GLN A 155 17.65 4.57 -29.42
C GLN A 155 18.86 4.24 -30.28
N GLY A 156 19.95 3.80 -29.65
CA GLY A 156 21.16 3.33 -30.33
C GLY A 156 21.78 2.15 -29.60
N SER A 157 22.36 1.22 -30.36
CA SER A 157 23.10 0.08 -29.82
C SER A 157 24.16 -0.41 -30.81
N ILE A 158 25.23 -1.00 -30.30
CA ILE A 158 26.23 -1.68 -31.13
C ILE A 158 25.62 -2.79 -31.98
N THR A 159 24.62 -3.52 -31.47
CA THR A 159 23.92 -4.60 -32.18
C THR A 159 22.84 -4.09 -33.16
N ARG A 160 22.74 -2.76 -33.34
CA ARG A 160 21.84 -2.08 -34.29
C ARG A 160 20.39 -2.56 -34.18
N ASP A 161 19.82 -3.06 -35.28
CA ASP A 161 18.43 -3.47 -35.42
C ASP A 161 18.03 -4.57 -34.42
N LEU A 162 19.00 -5.25 -33.79
CA LEU A 162 18.71 -6.22 -32.74
C LEU A 162 18.19 -5.59 -31.45
N LEU A 163 18.59 -4.36 -31.11
CA LEU A 163 18.11 -3.67 -29.91
C LEU A 163 17.46 -2.31 -30.17
N VAL A 164 17.79 -1.62 -31.25
CA VAL A 164 17.22 -0.30 -31.56
C VAL A 164 15.70 -0.40 -31.67
N GLY A 165 15.00 0.49 -30.95
CA GLY A 165 13.55 0.53 -30.87
C GLY A 165 12.92 -0.45 -29.88
N LYS A 166 13.71 -1.24 -29.14
CA LYS A 166 13.21 -2.14 -28.09
C LYS A 166 13.15 -1.45 -26.74
N ASP A 167 12.17 -1.89 -25.95
CA ASP A 167 12.09 -1.62 -24.52
C ASP A 167 12.75 -2.75 -23.74
N LEU A 168 13.62 -2.36 -22.82
CA LEU A 168 14.36 -3.27 -21.94
C LEU A 168 13.88 -3.04 -20.50
N PRO A 169 12.87 -3.79 -20.02
CA PRO A 169 12.41 -3.70 -18.66
C PRO A 169 13.43 -4.37 -17.72
N ARG A 170 13.75 -3.67 -16.64
CA ARG A 170 14.71 -4.06 -15.61
C ARG A 170 14.09 -3.90 -14.24
N VAL A 171 14.34 -4.85 -13.35
CA VAL A 171 14.09 -4.66 -11.93
C VAL A 171 15.31 -3.97 -11.34
N TYR A 172 15.11 -2.95 -10.52
CA TYR A 172 16.20 -2.24 -9.86
C TYR A 172 16.07 -2.33 -8.34
N GLN A 173 17.21 -2.25 -7.66
CA GLN A 173 17.27 -2.09 -6.21
C GLN A 173 18.45 -1.22 -5.82
N PHE A 174 18.25 -0.31 -4.88
CA PHE A 174 19.37 0.34 -4.20
C PHE A 174 19.69 -0.38 -2.90
N THR A 175 20.95 -0.72 -2.71
CA THR A 175 21.45 -1.38 -1.50
C THR A 175 21.67 -0.38 -0.37
N ALA A 176 21.94 -0.88 0.85
CA ALA A 176 22.27 -0.04 2.00
C ALA A 176 23.61 0.70 1.83
N ASP A 177 24.55 0.13 1.09
CA ASP A 177 25.86 0.72 0.75
C ASP A 177 25.82 1.63 -0.49
N ARG A 178 24.63 2.07 -0.92
CA ARG A 178 24.38 3.01 -2.05
C ARG A 178 24.82 2.46 -3.41
N LYS A 179 24.84 1.15 -3.58
CA LYS A 179 24.99 0.50 -4.88
C LYS A 179 23.64 0.36 -5.56
N LEU A 180 23.68 0.27 -6.87
CA LEU A 180 22.54 0.03 -7.73
C LEU A 180 22.66 -1.37 -8.29
N VAL A 181 21.69 -2.23 -7.99
CA VAL A 181 21.56 -3.55 -8.60
C VAL A 181 20.48 -3.47 -9.67
N ILE A 182 20.81 -3.90 -10.88
CA ILE A 182 19.89 -3.99 -12.02
C ILE A 182 19.87 -5.44 -12.50
N GLN A 183 18.69 -6.00 -12.68
CA GLN A 183 18.49 -7.34 -13.22
C GLN A 183 17.44 -7.31 -14.33
N SER A 184 17.46 -8.30 -15.21
CA SER A 184 16.42 -8.40 -16.23
C SER A 184 15.05 -8.66 -15.59
N ALA A 185 14.02 -8.04 -16.15
CA ALA A 185 12.64 -8.41 -15.82
C ALA A 185 12.12 -9.57 -16.70
N ARG A 186 12.90 -10.02 -17.68
CA ARG A 186 12.51 -11.13 -18.57
C ARG A 186 12.77 -12.47 -17.86
N PRO A 187 11.82 -13.43 -17.88
CA PRO A 187 11.92 -14.68 -17.12
C PRO A 187 13.00 -15.65 -17.65
N ASP A 188 13.42 -15.50 -18.90
CA ASP A 188 14.47 -16.27 -19.55
C ASP A 188 15.88 -15.68 -19.35
N GLU A 189 15.97 -14.48 -18.79
CA GLU A 189 17.22 -13.82 -18.44
C GLU A 189 17.41 -13.84 -16.93
N HIS A 190 18.56 -14.34 -16.47
CA HIS A 190 18.83 -14.54 -15.06
C HIS A 190 20.07 -13.77 -14.57
N TRP A 191 20.57 -12.85 -15.38
CA TRP A 191 21.71 -12.02 -15.01
C TRP A 191 21.31 -10.90 -14.04
N SER A 192 22.26 -10.47 -13.22
CA SER A 192 22.18 -9.25 -12.43
C SER A 192 23.49 -8.47 -12.51
N VAL A 193 23.42 -7.15 -12.41
CA VAL A 193 24.57 -6.26 -12.49
C VAL A 193 24.55 -5.31 -11.30
N THR A 194 25.65 -5.29 -10.56
CA THR A 194 25.87 -4.36 -9.46
C THR A 194 26.76 -3.22 -9.92
N TRP A 195 26.29 -2.01 -9.65
CA TRP A 195 26.90 -0.76 -10.01
C TRP A 195 27.21 0.07 -8.76
N GLU A 196 28.38 0.68 -8.74
CA GLU A 196 28.80 1.60 -7.69
C GLU A 196 28.82 3.02 -8.27
N HIS A 197 28.32 3.98 -7.51
CA HIS A 197 28.29 5.38 -7.94
C HIS A 197 29.71 5.97 -7.94
N TYR A 198 30.06 6.78 -8.95
CA TYR A 198 31.34 7.50 -8.97
C TYR A 198 31.49 8.53 -7.84
#